data_AF-A0AAD7J3R4-F1
#
_entry.id   AF-A0AAD7J3R4-F1
#
_cell.length_a   1.000
_cell.length_b   1.000
_cell.length_c   1.000
_cell.angle_alpha   90.00
_cell.angle_beta   90.00
_cell.angle_gamma   90.00
#
_symmetry.space_group_name_H-M   'P 1'
#
loop_
_entity.id
_entity.type
_entity.pdbx_description
1 polymer ?
#
loop_
_entity_poly.entity_id
_entity_poly.type
_entity_poly.pdbx_seq_one_letter_code
_entity_poly.pdbx_strand_id
1 'polypeptide(L)'
;MFARDGEPDRRHLGPALLNEVRYNFAVVQESMSLSLLGSLWRTSLRNPVYILRATHISPYRPLARDRILKSLLTSPRNGPLAAEQLEPLDSDPAKDPWACIIGRPGEGRTPVTEFGMPHLPGPSWADDGEHDALGKWDVVCRVATLANLRKDPDTSAEKIIQWGEYSSEILSAVACAAVSSASTADPVIPPSQVSKLVENALEASTDESSLHPPVSIPVRILLTHSERVVVVHVPVYPSTMAVHFPLETSYDRYRRKFNDSEPGIPRVAVEHEIPFEQINQLPTGRVLDTIDLPRHHPVDLSIIQPLNGYVAILVDHSTLDIREGHDALAMLLPEEIEKSYPQLASILLDIRERVLSVFPTLRNTTSMPAICLVGQMENSGYDTVDGNYLCSCQANLSARSLSESGQWEETLANPILLALAVAQGLKGSVPYEKRIQTQVNSCGVRGADRVDELLGGEVVVLDAAHPSGVLAATAKFYETNKGRRASSVRLQKTAFEIMRGEFFFPRTIIEVDEQYETEYYTLDSSDIPS
;
A
#
# COMPACT_ATOMS: atom_id res chain seq x y z
N MET A 1 -57.44 -4.81 -21.83
CA MET A 1 -56.70 -5.70 -22.74
C MET A 1 -55.23 -5.36 -22.53
N PHE A 2 -54.43 -6.31 -22.06
CA PHE A 2 -53.13 -6.06 -21.43
C PHE A 2 -52.09 -5.45 -22.38
N ALA A 3 -51.21 -4.68 -21.72
CA ALA A 3 -50.10 -3.88 -22.23
C ALA A 3 -49.04 -4.66 -23.01
N ARG A 4 -48.46 -3.97 -24.00
CA ARG A 4 -47.07 -4.10 -24.45
C ARG A 4 -46.64 -2.79 -25.10
N ASP A 5 -45.33 -2.56 -25.01
CA ASP A 5 -44.48 -1.66 -25.79
C ASP A 5 -44.30 -0.22 -25.31
N GLY A 6 -43.00 0.13 -25.15
CA GLY A 6 -42.51 1.48 -25.34
C GLY A 6 -41.58 2.00 -24.25
N GLU A 7 -40.34 1.53 -24.21
CA GLU A 7 -39.25 2.39 -23.73
C GLU A 7 -39.17 3.65 -24.62
N PRO A 8 -39.12 4.88 -24.07
CA PRO A 8 -38.70 6.04 -24.82
C PRO A 8 -37.19 6.24 -24.70
N ASP A 9 -36.59 6.18 -25.89
CA ASP A 9 -35.27 6.59 -26.33
C ASP A 9 -34.70 7.82 -25.58
N ARG A 10 -33.63 7.61 -24.79
CA ARG A 10 -32.86 8.66 -24.10
C ARG A 10 -31.80 9.27 -25.02
N ARG A 11 -32.22 9.90 -26.12
CA ARG A 11 -31.36 10.79 -26.90
C ARG A 11 -32.05 12.13 -27.06
N HIS A 12 -31.35 13.19 -26.67
CA HIS A 12 -31.75 14.60 -26.63
C HIS A 12 -32.27 15.12 -25.28
N LEU A 13 -31.36 15.25 -24.31
CA LEU A 13 -31.45 16.32 -23.31
C LEU A 13 -30.22 17.21 -23.47
N GLY A 14 -30.46 18.41 -24.01
CA GLY A 14 -29.45 19.42 -24.30
C GLY A 14 -28.94 20.19 -23.06
N PRO A 15 -28.19 21.29 -23.27
CA PRO A 15 -27.44 22.03 -22.24
C PRO A 15 -28.28 22.71 -21.13
N ALA A 16 -29.60 22.51 -21.10
CA ALA A 16 -30.50 23.15 -20.15
C ALA A 16 -30.42 22.56 -18.73
N LEU A 17 -30.09 21.27 -18.58
CA LEU A 17 -29.92 20.63 -17.26
C LEU A 17 -28.63 21.05 -16.54
N LEU A 18 -27.61 21.51 -17.28
CA LEU A 18 -26.37 22.04 -16.67
C LEU A 18 -26.57 23.44 -16.06
N ASN A 19 -27.58 24.18 -16.49
CA ASN A 19 -27.89 25.51 -15.93
C ASN A 19 -28.85 25.44 -14.72
N GLU A 20 -29.71 24.43 -14.61
CA GLU A 20 -30.53 24.20 -13.41
C GLU A 20 -29.73 23.57 -12.25
N VAL A 21 -28.69 22.78 -12.54
CA VAL A 21 -27.78 22.23 -11.51
C VAL A 21 -26.90 23.32 -10.89
N ARG A 22 -26.64 24.44 -11.59
CA ARG A 22 -25.95 25.60 -11.02
C ARG A 22 -26.83 26.43 -10.06
N TYR A 23 -28.15 26.31 -10.14
CA TYR A 23 -29.05 27.15 -9.34
C TYR A 23 -29.49 26.53 -8.00
N ASN A 24 -29.38 25.22 -7.81
CA ASN A 24 -29.76 24.58 -6.54
C ASN A 24 -28.62 24.34 -5.54
N PHE A 25 -27.35 24.55 -5.93
CA PHE A 25 -26.25 24.68 -4.96
C PHE A 25 -26.09 26.11 -4.42
N ALA A 26 -26.64 27.11 -5.11
CA ALA A 26 -26.48 28.52 -4.75
C ALA A 26 -27.52 29.05 -3.75
N VAL A 27 -28.57 28.29 -3.40
CA VAL A 27 -29.70 28.81 -2.59
C VAL A 27 -29.68 28.33 -1.12
N VAL A 28 -28.61 27.67 -0.66
CA VAL A 28 -28.37 27.41 0.78
C VAL A 28 -27.00 27.92 1.25
N GLN A 29 -26.30 28.72 0.43
CA GLN A 29 -24.94 29.18 0.72
C GLN A 29 -24.84 30.71 0.81
N GLU A 30 -25.42 31.33 1.84
CA GLU A 30 -24.99 32.68 2.24
C GLU A 30 -24.86 32.89 3.76
N SER A 31 -24.89 31.83 4.58
CA SER A 31 -24.43 31.98 5.96
C SER A 31 -23.70 30.73 6.47
N MET A 32 -22.40 30.90 6.72
CA MET A 32 -21.64 30.14 7.71
C MET A 32 -21.23 28.68 7.39
N SER A 33 -20.57 28.46 6.25
CA SER A 33 -19.74 27.26 6.05
C SER A 33 -18.25 27.56 6.34
N LEU A 34 -17.56 26.59 6.92
CA LEU A 34 -16.11 26.51 6.97
C LEU A 34 -15.63 25.84 5.68
N SER A 35 -14.71 26.47 4.94
CA SER A 35 -14.04 25.85 3.80
C SER A 35 -12.59 25.48 4.15
N LEU A 36 -12.17 24.27 3.79
CA LEU A 36 -10.80 23.81 3.95
C LEU A 36 -10.29 23.26 2.62
N LEU A 37 -9.17 23.80 2.13
CA LEU A 37 -8.51 23.25 0.94
C LEU A 37 -7.93 21.87 1.23
N GLY A 38 -8.13 20.96 0.29
CA GLY A 38 -7.53 19.64 0.30
C GLY A 38 -7.73 18.89 -1.00
N SER A 39 -7.45 17.59 -0.94
CA SER A 39 -7.55 16.70 -2.09
C SER A 39 -8.04 15.32 -1.67
N LEU A 40 -8.79 14.66 -2.54
CA LEU A 40 -9.24 13.29 -2.39
C LEU A 40 -8.46 12.41 -3.38
N TRP A 41 -7.87 11.34 -2.86
CA TRP A 41 -7.06 10.40 -3.62
C TRP A 41 -7.62 8.99 -3.50
N ARG A 42 -7.30 8.14 -4.45
CA ARG A 42 -7.49 6.69 -4.36
C ARG A 42 -6.15 6.00 -4.56
N THR A 43 -5.95 4.94 -3.78
CA THR A 43 -4.72 4.15 -3.76
C THR A 43 -5.01 2.73 -4.25
N SER A 44 -3.97 1.89 -4.34
CA SER A 44 -4.11 0.52 -4.87
C SER A 44 -5.11 -0.37 -4.13
N LEU A 45 -5.42 -0.10 -2.85
CA LEU A 45 -6.44 -0.83 -2.06
C LEU A 45 -7.88 -0.35 -2.31
N ARG A 46 -8.11 0.57 -3.26
CA ARG A 46 -9.40 1.24 -3.52
C ARG A 46 -9.92 2.13 -2.38
N ASN A 47 -9.14 2.38 -1.32
CA ASN A 47 -9.55 3.26 -0.21
C ASN A 47 -9.52 4.74 -0.65
N PRO A 48 -10.58 5.53 -0.36
CA PRO A 48 -10.51 6.98 -0.45
C PRO A 48 -9.58 7.53 0.66
N VAL A 49 -8.66 8.40 0.25
CA VAL A 49 -7.70 9.08 1.13
C VAL A 49 -7.92 10.58 1.02
N TYR A 50 -8.43 11.19 2.08
CA TYR A 50 -8.59 12.64 2.20
C TYR A 50 -7.27 13.24 2.68
N ILE A 51 -6.72 14.21 1.95
CA ILE A 51 -5.48 14.88 2.31
C ILE A 51 -5.78 16.36 2.57
N LEU A 52 -5.48 16.80 3.79
CA LEU A 52 -5.63 18.17 4.27
C LEU A 52 -4.25 18.76 4.61
N ARG A 53 -4.13 20.09 4.54
CA ARG A 53 -2.90 20.78 4.93
C ARG A 53 -2.85 21.05 6.42
N ALA A 54 -1.66 20.88 7.00
CA ALA A 54 -1.38 21.23 8.38
C ALA A 54 -1.74 22.68 8.67
N THR A 55 -1.38 23.63 7.79
CA THR A 55 -1.71 25.07 7.91
C THR A 55 -3.21 25.35 7.98
N HIS A 56 -4.05 24.50 7.40
CA HIS A 56 -5.50 24.66 7.45
C HIS A 56 -6.15 23.98 8.66
N ILE A 57 -5.51 22.97 9.25
CA ILE A 57 -6.09 22.20 10.36
C ILE A 57 -5.55 22.62 11.73
N SER A 58 -4.29 23.04 11.77
CA SER A 58 -3.59 23.40 13.01
C SER A 58 -4.18 24.60 13.76
N PRO A 59 -4.91 25.56 13.14
CA PRO A 59 -5.60 26.62 13.89
C PRO A 59 -6.79 26.14 14.74
N TYR A 60 -7.33 24.95 14.50
CA TYR A 60 -8.49 24.43 15.26
C TYR A 60 -8.05 23.71 16.54
N ARG A 61 -8.92 23.67 17.56
CA ARG A 61 -8.69 22.84 18.75
C ARG A 61 -8.82 21.35 18.43
N PRO A 62 -8.15 20.45 19.17
CA PRO A 62 -8.19 19.01 18.96
C PRO A 62 -9.59 18.41 18.71
N LEU A 63 -10.59 18.72 19.54
CA LEU A 63 -11.96 18.20 19.34
C LEU A 63 -12.59 18.67 18.01
N ALA A 64 -12.35 19.92 17.63
CA ALA A 64 -12.83 20.46 16.35
C ALA A 64 -12.12 19.79 15.16
N ARG A 65 -10.80 19.51 15.28
CA ARG A 65 -10.04 18.75 14.27
C ARG A 65 -10.65 17.37 14.08
N ASP A 66 -10.93 16.65 15.17
CA ASP A 66 -11.52 15.31 15.11
C ASP A 66 -12.92 15.33 14.49
N ARG A 67 -13.75 16.34 14.80
CA ARG A 67 -15.07 16.51 14.16
C ARG A 67 -14.97 16.78 12.65
N ILE A 68 -14.02 17.62 12.22
CA ILE A 68 -13.74 17.88 10.80
C ILE A 68 -13.37 16.57 10.09
N LEU A 69 -12.41 15.82 10.66
CA LEU A 69 -11.94 14.55 10.08
C LEU A 69 -13.05 13.50 10.09
N LYS A 70 -13.83 13.40 11.17
CA LYS A 70 -14.94 12.46 11.27
C LYS A 70 -16.02 12.77 10.23
N SER A 71 -16.28 14.06 9.98
CA SER A 71 -17.19 14.48 8.91
C SER A 71 -16.68 14.05 7.53
N LEU A 72 -15.39 14.18 7.23
CA LEU A 72 -14.82 13.70 5.97
C LEU A 72 -14.93 12.19 5.83
N LEU A 73 -14.50 11.45 6.86
CA LEU A 73 -14.46 10.00 6.86
C LEU A 73 -15.85 9.34 6.88
N THR A 74 -16.91 10.09 7.20
CA THR A 74 -18.30 9.61 7.14
C THR A 74 -19.04 10.06 5.87
N SER A 75 -18.48 11.01 5.11
CA SER A 75 -19.11 11.65 3.95
C SER A 75 -18.63 11.07 2.62
N PRO A 76 -18.92 9.77 2.39
CA PRO A 76 -19.90 9.50 1.35
C PRO A 76 -21.05 8.57 1.78
N ARG A 77 -21.11 8.10 3.03
CA ARG A 77 -22.08 7.06 3.44
C ARG A 77 -23.55 7.52 3.49
N ASN A 78 -23.83 8.83 3.48
CA ASN A 78 -25.16 9.36 3.83
C ASN A 78 -25.85 10.20 2.73
N GLY A 79 -25.33 10.23 1.49
CA GLY A 79 -25.91 11.01 0.40
C GLY A 79 -26.61 10.16 -0.67
N PRO A 80 -27.83 10.52 -1.15
CA PRO A 80 -28.54 9.74 -2.17
C PRO A 80 -27.85 9.75 -3.55
N LEU A 81 -26.93 10.69 -3.82
CA LEU A 81 -26.12 10.74 -5.04
C LEU A 81 -24.75 10.02 -4.90
N ALA A 82 -24.31 9.72 -3.67
CA ALA A 82 -23.01 9.10 -3.42
C ALA A 82 -23.03 7.57 -3.63
N ALA A 83 -24.21 6.94 -3.55
CA ALA A 83 -24.39 5.54 -3.90
C ALA A 83 -24.43 5.28 -5.43
N GLU A 84 -24.64 6.34 -6.24
CA GLU A 84 -24.78 6.23 -7.70
C GLU A 84 -23.61 6.85 -8.49
N GLN A 85 -22.79 7.72 -7.88
CA GLN A 85 -21.63 8.34 -8.55
C GLN A 85 -20.26 7.85 -8.06
N LEU A 86 -20.21 7.25 -6.86
CA LEU A 86 -19.21 6.24 -6.55
C LEU A 86 -19.92 4.94 -6.86
N GLU A 87 -19.86 4.47 -8.10
CA GLU A 87 -20.34 3.11 -8.39
C GLU A 87 -19.78 2.18 -7.31
N PRO A 88 -20.59 1.26 -6.75
CA PRO A 88 -20.02 0.12 -6.03
C PRO A 88 -19.25 -0.70 -7.06
N LEU A 89 -17.98 -0.31 -7.28
CA LEU A 89 -17.00 -1.08 -8.02
C LEU A 89 -16.66 -2.30 -7.17
N ASP A 90 -17.49 -3.30 -7.41
CA ASP A 90 -17.55 -4.62 -6.82
C ASP A 90 -17.85 -4.66 -5.31
N SER A 91 -18.66 -5.65 -5.00
CA SER A 91 -19.29 -5.96 -3.72
C SER A 91 -18.30 -6.45 -2.65
N ASP A 92 -17.23 -5.70 -2.40
CA ASP A 92 -16.39 -5.86 -1.21
C ASP A 92 -16.75 -4.71 -0.24
N PRO A 93 -17.22 -4.97 1.00
CA PRO A 93 -17.61 -3.91 1.92
C PRO A 93 -16.50 -2.87 2.05
N ALA A 94 -16.76 -1.68 1.51
CA ALA A 94 -15.85 -0.55 1.42
C ALA A 94 -14.86 -0.49 2.58
N LYS A 95 -13.59 -0.80 2.29
CA LYS A 95 -12.47 -0.59 3.21
C LYS A 95 -12.52 0.84 3.73
N ASP A 96 -12.32 1.01 5.04
CA ASP A 96 -12.61 2.28 5.70
C ASP A 96 -11.78 3.44 5.11
N PRO A 97 -12.38 4.63 4.93
CA PRO A 97 -11.71 5.82 4.42
C PRO A 97 -10.58 6.27 5.37
N TRP A 98 -9.57 6.91 4.80
CA TRP A 98 -8.41 7.44 5.55
C TRP A 98 -8.33 8.95 5.40
N ALA A 99 -7.89 9.64 6.45
CA ALA A 99 -7.60 11.06 6.40
C ALA A 99 -6.16 11.31 6.82
N CYS A 100 -5.47 12.15 6.05
CA CYS A 100 -4.09 12.53 6.27
C CYS A 100 -4.00 14.05 6.43
N ILE A 101 -3.37 14.52 7.50
CA ILE A 101 -2.91 15.89 7.62
C ILE A 101 -1.43 15.92 7.23
N ILE A 102 -1.10 16.67 6.19
CA ILE A 102 0.27 16.80 5.71
C ILE A 102 0.76 18.24 5.79
N GLY A 103 2.04 18.41 6.11
CA GLY A 103 2.68 19.71 6.12
C GLY A 103 4.18 19.60 5.95
N ARG A 104 4.82 20.74 5.68
CA ARG A 104 6.28 20.81 5.75
C ARG A 104 6.73 20.92 7.22
N PRO A 105 7.96 20.51 7.57
CA PRO A 105 8.51 20.76 8.89
C PRO A 105 8.32 22.22 9.33
N GLY A 106 7.83 22.42 10.55
CA GLY A 106 7.53 23.74 11.13
C GLY A 106 6.06 24.15 11.08
N GLU A 107 5.25 23.65 10.14
CA GLU A 107 3.84 24.08 9.99
C GLU A 107 2.96 23.72 11.18
N GLY A 108 3.26 22.64 11.90
CA GLY A 108 2.57 22.28 13.13
C GLY A 108 2.89 23.18 14.33
N ARG A 109 3.92 24.04 14.24
CA ARG A 109 4.38 24.92 15.34
C ARG A 109 3.84 26.32 15.26
N THR A 110 3.75 26.88 14.06
CA THR A 110 3.33 28.27 13.81
C THR A 110 2.06 28.67 14.60
N PRO A 111 0.99 27.87 14.63
CA PRO A 111 -0.23 28.25 15.36
C PRO A 111 -0.15 28.00 16.87
N VAL A 112 0.78 27.16 17.35
CA VAL A 112 1.04 27.03 18.80
C VAL A 112 1.68 28.31 19.31
N THR A 113 2.66 28.82 18.57
CA THR A 113 3.35 30.08 18.90
C THR A 113 2.47 31.30 18.68
N GLU A 114 1.61 31.32 17.67
CA GLU A 114 0.80 32.49 17.31
C GLU A 114 -0.57 32.54 18.01
N PHE A 115 -1.20 31.39 18.25
CA PHE A 115 -2.58 31.31 18.75
C PHE A 115 -2.72 30.51 20.05
N GLY A 116 -1.62 30.02 20.63
CA GLY A 116 -1.66 29.18 21.85
C GLY A 116 -2.41 27.86 21.66
N MET A 117 -2.55 27.39 20.42
CA MET A 117 -3.30 26.17 20.11
C MET A 117 -2.48 24.92 20.47
N PRO A 118 -3.14 23.81 20.85
CA PRO A 118 -2.43 22.55 21.09
C PRO A 118 -1.71 22.06 19.83
N HIS A 119 -0.56 21.41 20.01
CA HIS A 119 0.16 20.77 18.91
C HIS A 119 -0.77 19.84 18.10
N LEU A 120 -0.48 19.71 16.81
CA LEU A 120 -1.08 18.61 16.03
C LEU A 120 -0.61 17.26 16.61
N PRO A 121 -1.42 16.18 16.51
CA PRO A 121 -1.06 14.86 17.03
C PRO A 121 0.33 14.40 16.59
N GLY A 122 1.04 13.72 17.50
CA GLY A 122 2.41 13.24 17.28
C GLY A 122 3.43 13.81 18.29
N PRO A 123 4.70 13.40 18.19
CA PRO A 123 5.74 13.86 19.08
C PRO A 123 6.05 15.36 18.86
N SER A 124 6.44 16.06 19.91
CA SER A 124 6.73 17.51 19.87
C SER A 124 7.85 17.90 18.91
N TRP A 125 8.72 16.95 18.58
CA TRP A 125 9.84 17.11 17.65
C TRP A 125 9.47 16.82 16.18
N ALA A 126 8.26 16.34 15.88
CA ALA A 126 7.85 15.99 14.51
C ALA A 126 7.97 17.14 13.50
N ASP A 127 7.84 18.38 13.98
CA ASP A 127 7.94 19.59 13.16
C ASP A 127 9.35 20.21 13.15
N ASP A 128 10.38 19.59 13.74
CA ASP A 128 11.78 20.06 13.66
C ASP A 128 12.39 19.90 12.27
N GLY A 129 11.94 18.90 11.51
CA GLY A 129 12.48 18.54 10.18
C GLY A 129 13.72 17.66 10.22
N GLU A 130 14.29 17.46 11.41
CA GLU A 130 15.37 16.51 11.67
C GLU A 130 15.31 15.96 13.09
N HIS A 131 15.81 14.73 13.25
CA HIS A 131 15.97 14.06 14.53
C HIS A 131 17.19 13.14 14.47
N ASP A 132 18.06 13.17 15.49
CA ASP A 132 19.33 12.44 15.49
C ASP A 132 19.19 10.94 15.16
N ALA A 133 18.11 10.30 15.64
CA ALA A 133 17.87 8.88 15.42
C ALA A 133 17.17 8.56 14.09
N LEU A 134 16.45 9.51 13.48
CA LEU A 134 15.58 9.26 12.31
C LEU A 134 16.05 9.99 11.04
N GLY A 135 17.04 10.87 11.15
CA GLY A 135 17.51 11.71 10.06
C GLY A 135 16.54 12.86 9.77
N LYS A 136 16.44 13.23 8.49
CA LYS A 136 15.65 14.37 8.00
C LYS A 136 14.44 13.90 7.22
N TRP A 137 13.35 14.65 7.25
CA TRP A 137 12.14 14.40 6.46
C TRP A 137 11.70 15.63 5.67
N ASP A 138 11.04 15.40 4.54
CA ASP A 138 10.51 16.44 3.66
C ASP A 138 9.04 16.76 3.98
N VAL A 139 8.29 15.76 4.48
CA VAL A 139 6.85 15.86 4.76
C VAL A 139 6.56 15.30 6.15
N VAL A 140 5.77 16.01 6.94
CA VAL A 140 5.17 15.49 8.19
C VAL A 140 3.78 14.98 7.88
N CYS A 141 3.51 13.70 8.16
CA CYS A 141 2.23 13.05 7.92
C CYS A 141 1.59 12.57 9.23
N ARG A 142 0.31 12.92 9.41
CA ARG A 142 -0.54 12.48 10.52
C ARG A 142 -1.75 11.78 9.95
N VAL A 143 -1.99 10.56 10.39
CA VAL A 143 -2.98 9.65 9.81
C VAL A 143 -4.09 9.41 10.81
N ALA A 144 -5.33 9.53 10.33
CA ALA A 144 -6.56 9.34 11.07
C ALA A 144 -7.49 8.35 10.35
N THR A 145 -8.09 7.44 11.13
CA THR A 145 -9.15 6.50 10.71
C THR A 145 -10.37 6.62 11.62
N LEU A 146 -11.43 5.87 11.30
CA LEU A 146 -12.60 5.72 12.18
C LEU A 146 -12.48 4.41 12.98
N ALA A 147 -12.43 4.52 14.30
CA ALA A 147 -12.63 3.37 15.19
C ALA A 147 -14.08 3.27 15.64
N ASN A 148 -14.52 2.03 15.91
CA ASN A 148 -15.78 1.78 16.59
C ASN A 148 -15.52 1.73 18.10
N LEU A 149 -15.90 2.78 18.82
CA LEU A 149 -15.93 2.76 20.28
C LEU A 149 -17.24 2.09 20.72
N ARG A 150 -17.15 0.85 21.20
CA ARG A 150 -18.25 0.19 21.89
C ARG A 150 -18.20 0.59 23.36
N LYS A 151 -19.12 1.47 23.78
CA LYS A 151 -19.33 1.78 25.21
C LYS A 151 -20.20 0.73 25.91
N ASP A 152 -21.13 0.09 25.19
CA ASP A 152 -21.97 -1.01 25.69
C ASP A 152 -22.32 -2.00 24.56
N PRO A 153 -22.55 -3.30 24.87
CA PRO A 153 -22.96 -4.30 23.86
C PRO A 153 -24.30 -4.01 23.19
N ASP A 154 -25.18 -3.25 23.86
CA ASP A 154 -26.54 -2.93 23.39
C ASP A 154 -26.67 -1.54 22.75
N THR A 155 -25.58 -0.75 22.67
CA THR A 155 -25.60 0.58 22.05
C THR A 155 -24.93 0.58 20.67
N SER A 156 -25.44 1.42 19.77
CA SER A 156 -24.81 1.64 18.47
C SER A 156 -23.39 2.16 18.69
N ALA A 157 -22.40 1.47 18.13
CA ALA A 157 -20.99 1.85 18.27
C ALA A 157 -20.77 3.32 17.85
N GLU A 158 -20.20 4.11 18.74
CA GLU A 158 -19.84 5.50 18.45
C GLU A 158 -18.57 5.49 17.59
N LYS A 159 -18.62 6.09 16.40
CA LYS A 159 -17.42 6.23 15.58
C LYS A 159 -16.55 7.36 16.13
N ILE A 160 -15.31 7.07 16.51
CA ILE A 160 -14.33 8.06 16.98
C ILE A 160 -13.17 8.14 16.00
N ILE A 161 -12.43 9.26 16.04
CA ILE A 161 -11.16 9.34 15.30
C ILE A 161 -10.12 8.53 16.05
N GLN A 162 -9.49 7.61 15.33
CA GLN A 162 -8.33 6.88 15.80
C GLN A 162 -7.10 7.43 15.09
N TRP A 163 -6.16 7.92 15.90
CA TRP A 163 -4.85 8.33 15.44
C TRP A 163 -3.89 7.15 15.52
N GLY A 164 -3.10 6.94 14.47
CA GLY A 164 -1.93 6.08 14.54
C GLY A 164 -2.02 4.70 13.91
N GLU A 165 -3.13 4.38 13.26
CA GLU A 165 -3.11 3.34 12.23
C GLU A 165 -2.54 3.92 10.94
N TYR A 166 -1.86 3.09 10.14
CA TYR A 166 -1.52 3.45 8.77
C TYR A 166 -1.43 2.21 7.88
N SER A 167 -1.70 2.42 6.59
CA SER A 167 -1.36 1.50 5.52
C SER A 167 -0.30 2.15 4.64
N SER A 168 0.73 1.41 4.21
CA SER A 168 1.76 1.94 3.31
C SER A 168 1.15 2.56 2.04
N GLU A 169 0.00 2.07 1.58
CA GLU A 169 -0.68 2.57 0.38
C GLU A 169 -0.98 4.07 0.41
N ILE A 170 -1.42 4.58 1.57
CA ILE A 170 -1.80 5.99 1.73
C ILE A 170 -0.59 6.91 1.51
N LEU A 171 0.64 6.39 1.70
CA LEU A 171 1.86 7.16 1.53
C LEU A 171 2.15 7.46 0.06
N SER A 172 1.63 6.65 -0.87
CA SER A 172 1.65 6.95 -2.31
C SER A 172 0.92 8.25 -2.59
N ALA A 173 -0.30 8.37 -2.05
CA ALA A 173 -1.13 9.56 -2.21
C ALA A 173 -0.51 10.77 -1.50
N VAL A 174 0.02 10.58 -0.29
CA VAL A 174 0.73 11.64 0.46
C VAL A 174 1.93 12.16 -0.31
N ALA A 175 2.80 11.29 -0.83
CA ALA A 175 3.98 11.69 -1.57
C ALA A 175 3.61 12.43 -2.86
N CYS A 176 2.66 11.88 -3.64
CA CYS A 176 2.18 12.53 -4.86
C CYS A 176 1.51 13.88 -4.58
N ALA A 177 0.64 13.98 -3.56
CA ALA A 177 0.02 15.24 -3.16
C ALA A 177 1.06 16.28 -2.71
N ALA A 178 2.08 15.84 -1.96
CA ALA A 178 3.13 16.72 -1.48
C ALA A 178 3.95 17.33 -2.62
N VAL A 179 4.39 16.51 -3.59
CA VAL A 179 5.11 16.97 -4.78
C VAL A 179 4.19 17.82 -5.67
N SER A 180 2.93 17.41 -5.85
CA SER A 180 1.96 18.12 -6.69
C SER A 180 1.50 19.47 -6.10
N SER A 181 1.82 19.74 -4.84
CA SER A 181 1.59 21.03 -4.20
C SER A 181 2.67 22.08 -4.53
N ALA A 182 3.80 21.68 -5.13
CA ALA A 182 4.92 22.58 -5.41
C ALA A 182 4.50 23.79 -6.27
N SER A 183 3.53 23.62 -7.17
CA SER A 183 3.01 24.70 -8.03
C SER A 183 1.94 25.58 -7.37
N THR A 184 1.60 25.33 -6.10
CA THR A 184 0.58 26.10 -5.37
C THR A 184 1.19 27.25 -4.58
N ALA A 185 0.36 28.20 -4.11
CA ALA A 185 0.79 29.34 -3.33
C ALA A 185 1.39 28.96 -1.95
N ASP A 186 0.98 27.81 -1.40
CA ASP A 186 1.47 27.27 -0.12
C ASP A 186 1.95 25.81 -0.30
N PRO A 187 3.15 25.58 -0.87
CA PRO A 187 3.64 24.24 -1.16
C PRO A 187 4.08 23.51 0.12
N VAL A 188 3.84 22.20 0.22
CA VAL A 188 4.44 21.38 1.30
C VAL A 188 5.89 21.02 0.97
N ILE A 189 6.21 20.73 -0.30
CA ILE A 189 7.62 20.65 -0.74
C ILE A 189 7.88 21.86 -1.66
N PRO A 190 8.73 22.82 -1.26
CA PRO A 190 9.05 23.98 -2.09
C PRO A 190 9.61 23.57 -3.47
N PRO A 191 9.29 24.29 -4.55
CA PRO A 191 9.82 24.01 -5.89
C PRO A 191 11.35 23.89 -5.96
N SER A 192 12.06 24.71 -5.19
CA SER A 192 13.52 24.66 -5.11
C SER A 192 14.05 23.35 -4.52
N GLN A 193 13.30 22.72 -3.62
CA GLN A 193 13.63 21.41 -3.06
C GLN A 193 13.30 20.30 -4.04
N VAL A 194 12.15 20.38 -4.75
CA VAL A 194 11.83 19.45 -5.83
C VAL A 194 12.91 19.50 -6.93
N SER A 195 13.35 20.69 -7.35
CA SER A 195 14.44 20.86 -8.32
C SER A 195 15.72 20.16 -7.89
N LYS A 196 16.15 20.37 -6.64
CA LYS A 196 17.33 19.70 -6.09
C LYS A 196 17.21 18.17 -6.07
N LEU A 197 16.03 17.66 -5.73
CA LEU A 197 15.78 16.21 -5.75
C LEU A 197 15.84 15.65 -7.18
N VAL A 198 15.31 16.39 -8.16
CA VAL A 198 15.39 16.03 -9.59
C VAL A 198 16.84 16.06 -10.07
N GLU A 199 17.60 17.11 -9.75
CA GLU A 199 19.02 17.25 -10.09
C GLU A 199 19.83 16.06 -9.53
N ASN A 200 19.70 15.78 -8.24
CA ASN A 200 20.39 14.65 -7.59
C ASN A 200 20.00 13.30 -8.21
N ALA A 201 18.72 13.11 -8.55
CA ALA A 201 18.24 11.86 -9.15
C ALA A 201 18.72 11.70 -10.61
N LEU A 202 18.87 12.81 -11.35
CA LEU A 202 19.49 12.81 -12.67
C LEU A 202 20.99 12.49 -12.60
N GLU A 203 21.71 13.08 -11.64
CA GLU A 203 23.13 12.77 -11.42
C GLU A 203 23.38 11.31 -11.04
N ALA A 204 22.44 10.70 -10.29
CA ALA A 204 22.50 9.30 -9.92
C ALA A 204 22.08 8.33 -11.05
N SER A 205 21.42 8.83 -12.10
CA SER A 205 20.96 8.03 -13.23
C SER A 205 22.10 7.82 -14.23
N THR A 206 22.48 6.56 -14.45
CA THR A 206 23.48 6.18 -15.46
C THR A 206 22.91 6.00 -16.87
N ASP A 207 21.58 6.07 -17.02
CA ASP A 207 20.92 5.84 -18.31
C ASP A 207 20.89 7.10 -19.19
N GLU A 208 21.81 7.18 -20.14
CA GLU A 208 21.85 8.20 -21.20
C GLU A 208 20.80 7.96 -22.32
N SER A 209 20.00 6.90 -22.20
CA SER A 209 19.18 6.34 -23.27
C SER A 209 17.68 6.63 -23.07
N SER A 210 17.27 7.89 -23.19
CA SER A 210 15.98 8.29 -23.80
C SER A 210 15.75 9.80 -23.65
N LEU A 211 15.04 10.40 -24.61
CA LEU A 211 14.58 11.79 -24.55
C LEU A 211 13.60 11.97 -23.38
N HIS A 212 14.15 12.39 -22.24
CA HIS A 212 13.50 12.83 -20.99
C HIS A 212 12.41 11.92 -20.40
N PRO A 213 12.76 10.68 -19.96
CA PRO A 213 11.88 9.88 -19.14
C PRO A 213 11.61 10.57 -17.79
N PRO A 214 10.49 10.24 -17.11
CA PRO A 214 10.27 10.66 -15.73
C PRO A 214 11.40 10.16 -14.84
N VAL A 215 11.86 11.00 -13.93
CA VAL A 215 12.90 10.68 -12.95
C VAL A 215 12.25 10.41 -11.60
N SER A 216 12.69 9.35 -10.94
CA SER A 216 12.16 8.96 -9.62
C SER A 216 12.87 9.76 -8.53
N ILE A 217 12.15 10.66 -7.84
CA ILE A 217 12.70 11.47 -6.75
C ILE A 217 12.32 10.90 -5.38
N PRO A 218 13.24 10.80 -4.41
CA PRO A 218 12.93 10.31 -3.07
C PRO A 218 12.23 11.39 -2.23
N VAL A 219 11.03 11.09 -1.75
CA VAL A 219 10.28 11.92 -0.79
C VAL A 219 10.29 11.24 0.57
N ARG A 220 10.85 11.89 1.58
CA ARG A 220 10.94 11.36 2.96
C ARG A 220 9.76 11.85 3.77
N ILE A 221 8.94 10.93 4.24
CA ILE A 221 7.71 11.20 4.98
C ILE A 221 7.90 10.73 6.42
N LEU A 222 7.83 11.66 7.38
CA LEU A 222 7.71 11.30 8.79
C LEU A 222 6.27 10.89 9.09
N LEU A 223 6.08 9.65 9.52
CA LEU A 223 4.86 9.17 10.16
C LEU A 223 4.94 9.46 11.64
N THR A 224 4.20 10.49 12.06
CA THR A 224 4.22 11.01 13.42
C THR A 224 3.85 9.99 14.49
N HIS A 225 2.89 9.11 14.23
CA HIS A 225 2.40 8.13 15.19
C HIS A 225 3.35 6.95 15.42
N SER A 226 4.11 6.55 14.39
CA SER A 226 5.02 5.41 14.44
C SER A 226 6.48 5.83 14.61
N GLU A 227 6.73 7.14 14.63
CA GLU A 227 8.06 7.74 14.73
C GLU A 227 9.03 7.18 13.67
N ARG A 228 8.51 7.00 12.43
CA ARG A 228 9.27 6.41 11.31
C ARG A 228 9.32 7.35 10.13
N VAL A 229 10.49 7.41 9.50
CA VAL A 229 10.67 8.07 8.20
C VAL A 229 10.58 7.02 7.11
N VAL A 230 9.59 7.16 6.23
CA VAL A 230 9.41 6.30 5.05
C VAL A 230 9.86 7.06 3.81
N VAL A 231 10.59 6.38 2.92
CA VAL A 231 11.03 6.96 1.65
C VAL A 231 10.12 6.47 0.53
N VAL A 232 9.48 7.41 -0.14
CA VAL A 232 8.57 7.14 -1.26
C VAL A 232 9.13 7.83 -2.49
N HIS A 233 9.43 7.05 -3.53
CA HIS A 233 9.99 7.55 -4.78
C HIS A 233 8.88 7.88 -5.76
N VAL A 234 8.78 9.17 -6.11
CA VAL A 234 7.74 9.72 -6.97
C VAL A 234 8.31 9.98 -8.36
N PRO A 235 7.73 9.45 -9.43
CA PRO A 235 8.17 9.77 -10.79
C PRO A 235 7.75 11.19 -11.16
N VAL A 236 8.70 12.01 -11.60
CA VAL A 236 8.51 13.42 -11.92
C VAL A 236 9.15 13.74 -13.27
N TYR A 237 8.49 14.55 -14.08
CA TYR A 237 9.10 15.07 -15.31
C TYR A 237 10.14 16.14 -14.99
N PRO A 238 11.42 15.98 -15.39
CA PRO A 238 12.46 16.94 -15.04
C PRO A 238 12.21 18.36 -15.53
N SER A 239 11.55 18.52 -16.68
CA SER A 239 11.29 19.81 -17.32
C SER A 239 10.17 20.62 -16.65
N THR A 240 9.16 19.96 -16.09
CA THR A 240 7.97 20.61 -15.51
C THR A 240 7.91 20.47 -14.00
N MET A 241 8.71 19.58 -13.41
CA MET A 241 8.62 19.15 -12.01
C MET A 241 7.25 18.60 -11.63
N ALA A 242 6.41 18.25 -12.63
CA ALA A 242 5.10 17.68 -12.42
C ALA A 242 5.21 16.17 -12.22
N VAL A 243 4.40 15.64 -11.31
CA VAL A 243 4.25 14.20 -11.12
C VAL A 243 3.84 13.55 -12.44
N HIS A 244 4.47 12.43 -12.78
CA HIS A 244 4.18 11.71 -14.00
C HIS A 244 2.92 10.85 -13.85
N PHE A 245 1.87 11.26 -14.55
CA PHE A 245 0.66 10.48 -14.76
C PHE A 245 0.75 9.84 -16.16
N PRO A 246 1.18 8.58 -16.30
CA PRO A 246 1.23 7.91 -17.60
C PRO A 246 -0.14 7.90 -18.28
N LEU A 247 -0.17 8.25 -19.57
CA LEU A 247 -1.33 8.09 -20.43
C LEU A 247 -1.63 6.58 -20.60
N GLU A 248 -2.92 6.23 -20.73
CA GLU A 248 -3.43 4.84 -20.81
C GLU A 248 -2.67 3.92 -21.75
N THR A 249 -2.17 4.43 -22.88
CA THR A 249 -1.46 3.64 -23.90
C THR A 249 -0.05 3.21 -23.48
N SER A 250 0.62 3.99 -22.63
CA SER A 250 1.87 3.60 -21.96
C SER A 250 1.62 2.71 -20.76
N TYR A 251 0.38 2.75 -20.24
CA TYR A 251 -0.08 1.98 -19.10
C TYR A 251 -0.23 0.50 -19.43
N ASP A 252 -0.35 0.06 -20.69
CA ASP A 252 -0.51 -1.37 -21.02
C ASP A 252 0.69 -2.27 -20.65
N ARG A 253 1.90 -1.69 -20.47
CA ARG A 253 3.02 -2.42 -19.84
C ARG A 253 2.91 -2.50 -18.31
N TYR A 254 2.28 -1.50 -17.69
CA TYR A 254 2.11 -1.37 -16.24
C TYR A 254 0.82 -2.01 -15.72
N ARG A 255 -0.24 -2.06 -16.53
CA ARG A 255 -1.54 -2.71 -16.32
C ARG A 255 -1.39 -4.21 -16.17
N ARG A 256 -0.38 -4.79 -16.81
CA ARG A 256 0.01 -6.21 -16.63
C ARG A 256 0.55 -6.53 -15.22
N LYS A 257 0.83 -5.52 -14.39
CA LYS A 257 1.37 -5.65 -13.02
C LYS A 257 0.43 -5.16 -11.91
N PHE A 258 -0.76 -4.65 -12.24
CA PHE A 258 -1.79 -4.29 -11.26
C PHE A 258 -3.15 -4.56 -11.90
N ASN A 259 -3.72 -5.73 -11.62
CA ASN A 259 -5.09 -6.09 -12.01
C ASN A 259 -6.07 -5.25 -11.19
N ASP A 260 -6.34 -4.05 -11.67
CA ASP A 260 -7.53 -3.31 -11.29
C ASP A 260 -7.76 -2.21 -12.31
N SER A 261 -8.11 -2.61 -13.53
CA SER A 261 -8.35 -1.64 -14.61
C SER A 261 -9.82 -1.29 -14.71
N GLU A 262 -10.20 -0.18 -14.08
CA GLU A 262 -11.13 0.74 -14.71
C GLU A 262 -10.38 1.36 -15.90
N PRO A 263 -10.75 1.05 -17.16
CA PRO A 263 -10.17 1.75 -18.31
C PRO A 263 -10.54 3.24 -18.22
N GLY A 264 -9.59 4.17 -18.40
CA GLY A 264 -9.90 5.61 -18.41
C GLY A 264 -9.13 6.50 -17.43
N ILE A 265 -8.53 5.95 -16.36
CA ILE A 265 -8.03 6.75 -15.23
C ILE A 265 -6.50 6.68 -15.15
N PRO A 266 -5.77 7.79 -15.38
CA PRO A 266 -4.33 7.82 -15.27
C PRO A 266 -3.89 7.69 -13.81
N ARG A 267 -3.01 6.72 -13.53
CA ARG A 267 -2.53 6.40 -12.17
C ARG A 267 -1.01 6.57 -12.10
N VAL A 268 -0.51 7.12 -11.00
CA VAL A 268 0.94 7.24 -10.78
C VAL A 268 1.45 5.94 -10.18
N ALA A 269 2.49 5.38 -10.79
CA ALA A 269 3.28 4.31 -10.19
C ALA A 269 4.31 4.92 -9.24
N VAL A 270 4.23 4.60 -7.95
CA VAL A 270 5.09 5.16 -6.90
C VAL A 270 5.84 4.02 -6.23
N GLU A 271 7.14 4.15 -6.00
CA GLU A 271 7.93 3.09 -5.35
C GLU A 271 8.11 3.40 -3.86
N HIS A 272 7.76 2.45 -3.00
CA HIS A 272 7.92 2.57 -1.55
C HIS A 272 9.19 1.85 -1.16
N GLU A 273 10.20 2.60 -0.72
CA GLU A 273 11.43 2.00 -0.23
C GLU A 273 11.31 1.70 1.26
N ILE A 274 11.44 0.42 1.58
CA ILE A 274 11.40 -0.10 2.94
C ILE A 274 12.82 -0.54 3.30
N PRO A 275 13.53 0.20 4.16
CA PRO A 275 14.88 -0.15 4.58
C PRO A 275 14.88 -1.30 5.60
N PHE A 276 15.90 -2.15 5.56
CA PHE A 276 16.09 -3.29 6.49
C PHE A 276 17.26 -3.09 7.44
N GLU A 277 17.44 -1.87 7.94
CA GLU A 277 18.47 -1.62 8.94
C GLU A 277 18.08 -2.35 10.24
N GLN A 278 18.98 -3.22 10.72
CA GLN A 278 18.89 -3.93 12.01
C GLN A 278 17.94 -5.14 12.12
N ILE A 279 17.30 -5.57 11.02
CA ILE A 279 16.43 -6.77 11.06
C ILE A 279 17.25 -8.03 10.74
N ASN A 280 17.08 -9.08 11.54
CA ASN A 280 17.58 -10.40 11.18
C ASN A 280 16.64 -11.04 10.14
N GLN A 281 16.97 -10.88 8.86
CA GLN A 281 16.16 -11.38 7.73
C GLN A 281 16.02 -12.91 7.71
N LEU A 282 16.95 -13.62 8.35
CA LEU A 282 16.96 -15.07 8.50
C LEU A 282 16.76 -15.41 9.97
N PRO A 283 15.51 -15.50 10.47
CA PRO A 283 15.25 -15.71 11.89
C PRO A 283 15.79 -17.05 12.41
N THR A 284 15.95 -18.06 11.54
CA THR A 284 16.61 -19.34 11.85
C THR A 284 18.14 -19.30 11.70
N GLY A 285 18.68 -18.24 11.11
CA GLY A 285 20.08 -18.10 10.72
C GLY A 285 20.46 -18.87 9.45
N ARG A 286 19.49 -19.51 8.78
CA ARG A 286 19.69 -20.32 7.57
C ARG A 286 18.83 -19.79 6.42
N VAL A 287 19.31 -19.98 5.19
CA VAL A 287 18.57 -19.59 3.97
C VAL A 287 17.55 -20.66 3.57
N LEU A 288 17.87 -21.93 3.88
CA LEU A 288 17.03 -23.10 3.65
C LEU A 288 16.96 -23.91 4.95
N ASP A 289 15.75 -24.28 5.32
CA ASP A 289 15.43 -25.15 6.45
C ASP A 289 14.64 -26.35 5.94
N THR A 290 14.77 -27.49 6.62
CA THR A 290 14.04 -28.71 6.31
C THR A 290 13.19 -29.10 7.51
N ILE A 291 11.90 -29.36 7.29
CA ILE A 291 10.96 -29.76 8.33
C ILE A 291 10.43 -31.17 8.06
N ASP A 292 10.58 -32.03 9.07
CA ASP A 292 10.01 -33.39 9.04
C ASP A 292 8.51 -33.36 9.37
N LEU A 293 7.71 -33.88 8.43
CA LEU A 293 6.29 -34.11 8.60
C LEU A 293 6.03 -35.59 8.94
N PRO A 294 5.22 -35.92 9.97
CA PRO A 294 5.05 -37.31 10.43
C PRO A 294 4.52 -38.32 9.39
N ARG A 295 3.98 -37.86 8.26
CA ARG A 295 3.36 -38.67 7.21
C ARG A 295 3.81 -38.32 5.80
N HIS A 296 4.75 -37.39 5.66
CA HIS A 296 5.22 -36.91 4.37
C HIS A 296 6.74 -36.89 4.33
N HIS A 297 7.30 -36.76 3.13
CA HIS A 297 8.72 -36.52 2.99
C HIS A 297 9.13 -35.20 3.67
N PRO A 298 10.40 -35.07 4.08
CA PRO A 298 10.91 -33.81 4.59
C PRO A 298 10.66 -32.68 3.59
N VAL A 299 10.17 -31.55 4.09
CA VAL A 299 9.81 -30.40 3.26
C VAL A 299 10.87 -29.33 3.41
N ASP A 300 11.45 -28.93 2.28
CA ASP A 300 12.39 -27.81 2.23
C ASP A 300 11.62 -26.49 2.11
N LEU A 301 12.01 -25.53 2.94
CA LEU A 301 11.38 -24.22 3.02
C LEU A 301 12.38 -23.13 3.39
N SER A 302 12.06 -21.90 3.03
CA SER A 302 12.81 -20.72 3.45
C SER A 302 11.96 -19.90 4.43
N ILE A 303 12.51 -19.60 5.60
CA ILE A 303 11.84 -18.75 6.60
C ILE A 303 12.49 -17.38 6.57
N ILE A 304 11.72 -16.37 6.18
CA ILE A 304 12.20 -15.01 5.96
C ILE A 304 11.45 -14.04 6.84
N GLN A 305 12.18 -13.16 7.52
CA GLN A 305 11.63 -12.05 8.29
C GLN A 305 11.89 -10.74 7.53
N PRO A 306 10.97 -10.31 6.65
CA PRO A 306 11.14 -9.06 5.93
C PRO A 306 11.01 -7.86 6.88
N LEU A 307 10.10 -7.89 7.85
CA LEU A 307 9.85 -6.77 8.75
C LEU A 307 9.81 -7.24 10.20
N ASN A 308 10.05 -6.32 11.13
CA ASN A 308 9.91 -6.63 12.56
C ASN A 308 8.48 -7.08 12.84
N GLY A 309 8.34 -8.25 13.48
CA GLY A 309 7.05 -8.83 13.81
C GLY A 309 6.36 -9.58 12.67
N TYR A 310 6.94 -9.66 11.47
CA TYR A 310 6.37 -10.39 10.34
C TYR A 310 7.33 -11.45 9.81
N VAL A 311 6.85 -12.70 9.73
CA VAL A 311 7.62 -13.84 9.22
C VAL A 311 6.83 -14.51 8.12
N ALA A 312 7.51 -14.89 7.04
CA ALA A 312 6.95 -15.67 5.95
C ALA A 312 7.69 -17.00 5.81
N ILE A 313 6.92 -18.07 5.69
CA ILE A 313 7.37 -19.43 5.42
C ILE A 313 7.12 -19.69 3.92
N LEU A 314 8.19 -19.85 3.16
CA LEU A 314 8.17 -20.00 1.71
C LEU A 314 8.46 -21.47 1.39
N VAL A 315 7.45 -22.19 0.92
CA VAL A 315 7.50 -23.65 0.71
C VAL A 315 7.60 -23.96 -0.77
N ASP A 316 8.51 -24.85 -1.13
CA ASP A 316 8.59 -25.35 -2.50
C ASP A 316 7.44 -26.33 -2.77
N HIS A 317 6.53 -25.98 -3.69
CA HIS A 317 5.42 -26.86 -4.04
C HIS A 317 5.86 -28.25 -4.54
N SER A 318 7.04 -28.36 -5.15
CA SER A 318 7.56 -29.64 -5.69
C SER A 318 8.06 -30.61 -4.62
N THR A 319 8.23 -30.14 -3.38
CA THR A 319 8.62 -30.98 -2.23
C THR A 319 7.43 -31.61 -1.51
N LEU A 320 6.21 -31.18 -1.84
CA LEU A 320 5.00 -31.74 -1.27
C LEU A 320 4.63 -33.02 -2.02
N ASP A 321 4.52 -34.16 -1.33
CA ASP A 321 4.14 -35.46 -1.92
C ASP A 321 2.62 -35.53 -2.19
N ILE A 322 2.18 -34.81 -3.20
CA ILE A 322 0.80 -34.68 -3.66
C ILE A 322 0.68 -35.32 -5.05
N ARG A 323 0.38 -36.62 -5.09
CA ARG A 323 0.40 -37.45 -6.31
C ARG A 323 -0.36 -36.81 -7.50
N GLU A 324 0.36 -36.74 -8.63
CA GLU A 324 -0.06 -36.31 -9.99
C GLU A 324 -0.49 -34.83 -10.11
N GLY A 325 0.23 -34.06 -10.95
CA GLY A 325 -0.13 -32.67 -11.30
C GLY A 325 0.72 -31.55 -10.66
N HIS A 326 1.87 -31.89 -10.05
CA HIS A 326 2.77 -30.97 -9.35
C HIS A 326 3.11 -29.69 -10.12
N ASP A 327 3.39 -29.82 -11.42
CA ASP A 327 4.00 -28.74 -12.20
C ASP A 327 3.06 -27.52 -12.33
N ALA A 328 1.73 -27.76 -12.27
CA ALA A 328 0.73 -26.71 -12.43
C ALA A 328 0.15 -26.16 -11.12
N LEU A 329 0.53 -26.68 -9.94
CA LEU A 329 -0.11 -26.29 -8.66
C LEU A 329 -0.02 -24.78 -8.41
N ALA A 330 1.15 -24.20 -8.72
CA ALA A 330 1.39 -22.77 -8.55
C ALA A 330 0.72 -21.90 -9.64
N MET A 331 0.04 -22.52 -10.61
CA MET A 331 -0.68 -21.88 -11.71
C MET A 331 -2.21 -21.99 -11.55
N LEU A 332 -2.70 -22.91 -10.72
CA LEU A 332 -4.12 -23.06 -10.42
C LEU A 332 -4.68 -21.87 -9.63
N LEU A 333 -5.96 -21.58 -9.83
CA LEU A 333 -6.72 -20.61 -9.05
C LEU A 333 -7.16 -21.19 -7.69
N PRO A 334 -7.45 -20.36 -6.67
CA PRO A 334 -7.90 -20.80 -5.35
C PRO A 334 -8.96 -21.90 -5.38
N GLU A 335 -10.04 -21.71 -6.15
CA GLU A 335 -11.13 -22.68 -6.28
C GLU A 335 -10.66 -24.01 -6.89
N GLU A 336 -9.74 -23.96 -7.86
CA GLU A 336 -9.18 -25.13 -8.52
C GLU A 336 -8.25 -25.91 -7.60
N ILE A 337 -7.48 -25.20 -6.77
CA ILE A 337 -6.62 -25.78 -5.74
C ILE A 337 -7.49 -26.48 -4.69
N GLU A 338 -8.54 -25.83 -4.19
CA GLU A 338 -9.46 -26.41 -3.20
C GLU A 338 -10.15 -27.67 -3.74
N LYS A 339 -10.58 -27.63 -5.00
CA LYS A 339 -11.28 -28.75 -5.65
C LYS A 339 -10.34 -29.92 -5.96
N SER A 340 -9.14 -29.63 -6.46
CA SER A 340 -8.20 -30.65 -6.95
C SER A 340 -7.31 -31.20 -5.83
N TYR A 341 -7.03 -30.38 -4.81
CA TYR A 341 -6.12 -30.68 -3.70
C TYR A 341 -6.70 -30.26 -2.34
N PRO A 342 -7.84 -30.83 -1.91
CA PRO A 342 -8.55 -30.40 -0.70
C PRO A 342 -7.74 -30.56 0.60
N GLN A 343 -6.69 -31.39 0.60
CA GLN A 343 -5.83 -31.60 1.78
C GLN A 343 -4.67 -30.61 1.87
N LEU A 344 -4.36 -29.88 0.79
CA LEU A 344 -3.16 -29.04 0.72
C LEU A 344 -3.16 -27.90 1.74
N ALA A 345 -4.30 -27.23 1.94
CA ALA A 345 -4.42 -26.20 2.95
C ALA A 345 -4.09 -26.75 4.36
N SER A 346 -4.60 -27.94 4.70
CA SER A 346 -4.29 -28.61 5.97
C SER A 346 -2.81 -28.96 6.09
N ILE A 347 -2.18 -29.46 5.02
CA ILE A 347 -0.74 -29.78 5.01
C ILE A 347 0.10 -28.52 5.26
N LEU A 348 -0.26 -27.39 4.65
CA LEU A 348 0.42 -26.12 4.86
C LEU A 348 0.25 -25.60 6.29
N LEU A 349 -0.93 -25.75 6.88
CA LEU A 349 -1.16 -25.42 8.29
C LEU A 349 -0.33 -26.32 9.21
N ASP A 350 -0.22 -27.62 8.91
CA ASP A 350 0.62 -28.55 9.66
C ASP A 350 2.11 -28.17 9.57
N ILE A 351 2.59 -27.78 8.38
CA ILE A 351 3.96 -27.25 8.19
C ILE A 351 4.16 -26.01 9.06
N ARG A 352 3.21 -25.06 9.04
CA ARG A 352 3.27 -23.83 9.83
C ARG A 352 3.39 -24.14 11.33
N GLU A 353 2.53 -25.01 11.86
CA GLU A 353 2.61 -25.40 13.27
C GLU A 353 3.90 -26.15 13.61
N ARG A 354 4.41 -26.96 12.68
CA ARG A 354 5.67 -27.67 12.88
C ARG A 354 6.86 -26.71 12.90
N VAL A 355 6.90 -25.73 12.00
CA VAL A 355 7.89 -24.64 12.02
C VAL A 355 7.84 -23.90 13.36
N LEU A 356 6.64 -23.54 13.83
CA LEU A 356 6.47 -22.87 15.13
C LEU A 356 6.84 -23.75 16.33
N SER A 357 6.79 -25.07 16.20
CA SER A 357 7.26 -26.01 17.21
C SER A 357 8.79 -26.14 17.23
N VAL A 358 9.43 -26.12 16.06
CA VAL A 358 10.90 -26.24 15.93
C VAL A 358 11.58 -24.91 16.26
N PHE A 359 10.95 -23.79 15.92
CA PHE A 359 11.44 -22.44 16.16
C PHE A 359 10.42 -21.64 16.99
N PRO A 360 10.34 -21.89 18.32
CA PRO A 360 9.35 -21.24 19.18
C PRO A 360 9.44 -19.71 19.23
N THR A 361 10.62 -19.14 18.93
CA THR A 361 10.83 -17.69 18.85
C THR A 361 9.96 -17.02 17.79
N LEU A 362 9.54 -17.77 16.76
CA LEU A 362 8.64 -17.29 15.72
C LEU A 362 7.19 -17.13 16.21
N ARG A 363 6.84 -17.61 17.41
CA ARG A 363 5.50 -17.40 17.99
C ARG A 363 5.33 -16.00 18.59
N ASN A 364 6.43 -15.28 18.82
CA ASN A 364 6.42 -13.94 19.42
C ASN A 364 6.33 -12.83 18.35
N THR A 365 5.88 -13.16 17.15
CA THR A 365 5.64 -12.20 16.07
C THR A 365 4.30 -11.48 16.26
N THR A 366 4.14 -10.31 15.64
CA THR A 366 2.93 -9.48 15.76
C THR A 366 1.72 -10.15 15.09
N SER A 367 1.95 -10.98 14.08
CA SER A 367 0.95 -11.83 13.43
C SER A 367 1.46 -13.27 13.34
N MET A 368 0.59 -14.24 13.04
CA MET A 368 1.05 -15.59 12.74
C MET A 368 1.96 -15.57 11.49
N PRO A 369 2.99 -16.42 11.41
CA PRO A 369 3.80 -16.51 10.21
C PRO A 369 2.95 -16.86 8.99
N ALA A 370 3.00 -16.01 7.97
CA ALA A 370 2.34 -16.25 6.71
C ALA A 370 3.00 -17.45 6.01
N ILE A 371 2.22 -18.27 5.31
CA ILE A 371 2.76 -19.37 4.52
C ILE A 371 2.42 -19.20 3.04
N CYS A 372 3.41 -19.40 2.19
CA CYS A 372 3.29 -19.21 0.75
C CYS A 372 3.94 -20.38 0.03
N LEU A 373 3.19 -21.01 -0.87
CA LEU A 373 3.72 -21.91 -1.87
C LEU A 373 4.42 -21.11 -2.95
N VAL A 374 5.60 -21.57 -3.31
CA VAL A 374 6.45 -20.96 -4.32
C VAL A 374 6.71 -21.97 -5.42
N GLY A 375 6.57 -21.52 -6.66
CA GLY A 375 6.81 -22.32 -7.84
C GLY A 375 7.50 -21.58 -8.97
N GLN A 376 7.84 -22.34 -9.99
CA GLN A 376 8.31 -21.80 -11.26
C GLN A 376 7.10 -21.36 -12.08
N MET A 377 7.28 -20.34 -12.92
CA MET A 377 6.31 -20.04 -13.98
C MET A 377 6.48 -21.06 -15.11
N GLU A 378 5.42 -21.78 -15.48
CA GLU A 378 5.47 -22.65 -16.66
C GLU A 378 5.28 -21.85 -17.94
N ASN A 379 5.86 -22.36 -19.04
CA ASN A 379 5.78 -21.73 -20.36
C ASN A 379 4.35 -21.54 -20.88
N SER A 380 3.41 -22.37 -20.43
CA SER A 380 1.99 -22.41 -20.78
C SER A 380 1.18 -21.24 -20.22
N GLY A 381 1.67 -20.52 -19.20
CA GLY A 381 0.90 -19.45 -18.55
C GLY A 381 -0.40 -19.93 -17.89
N TYR A 382 -1.21 -19.01 -17.35
CA TYR A 382 -2.51 -19.34 -16.76
C TYR A 382 -3.51 -18.16 -16.82
N ASP A 383 -4.79 -18.48 -16.69
CA ASP A 383 -5.86 -17.49 -16.58
C ASP A 383 -6.02 -17.04 -15.12
N THR A 384 -6.05 -15.72 -14.92
CA THR A 384 -6.24 -15.09 -13.60
C THR A 384 -7.72 -15.12 -13.16
N VAL A 385 -7.98 -14.86 -11.88
CA VAL A 385 -9.35 -14.75 -11.33
C VAL A 385 -10.20 -13.74 -12.11
N ASP A 386 -9.56 -12.67 -12.61
CA ASP A 386 -10.23 -11.61 -13.38
C ASP A 386 -10.41 -11.93 -14.88
N GLY A 387 -10.06 -13.16 -15.31
CA GLY A 387 -10.18 -13.61 -16.70
C GLY A 387 -9.08 -13.11 -17.64
N ASN A 388 -8.02 -12.48 -17.13
CA ASN A 388 -6.85 -12.13 -17.93
C ASN A 388 -5.87 -13.29 -18.02
N TYR A 389 -5.30 -13.53 -19.20
CA TYR A 389 -4.27 -14.53 -19.40
C TYR A 389 -2.86 -13.99 -19.10
N LEU A 390 -2.08 -14.73 -18.30
CA LEU A 390 -0.72 -14.40 -17.93
C LEU A 390 0.31 -15.31 -18.62
N CYS A 391 1.22 -14.75 -19.42
CA CYS A 391 2.34 -15.50 -20.01
C CYS A 391 3.47 -15.73 -18.98
N SER A 392 4.23 -16.80 -19.20
CA SER A 392 5.52 -17.05 -18.53
C SER A 392 6.51 -15.89 -18.61
N CYS A 393 6.42 -15.07 -19.65
CA CYS A 393 7.29 -13.94 -19.89
C CYS A 393 7.02 -12.72 -18.98
N GLN A 394 5.90 -12.70 -18.27
CA GLN A 394 5.49 -11.58 -17.41
C GLN A 394 5.93 -11.72 -15.96
N ALA A 395 6.36 -12.91 -15.53
CA ALA A 395 6.71 -13.20 -14.16
C ALA A 395 7.90 -14.14 -14.09
N ASN A 396 8.68 -14.04 -13.03
CA ASN A 396 9.86 -14.88 -12.80
C ASN A 396 9.67 -15.88 -11.65
N LEU A 397 8.50 -15.87 -11.02
CA LEU A 397 8.11 -16.74 -9.93
C LEU A 397 6.59 -16.87 -9.87
N SER A 398 6.07 -18.01 -9.48
CA SER A 398 4.66 -18.20 -9.12
C SER A 398 4.50 -18.36 -7.61
N ALA A 399 3.44 -17.78 -7.05
CA ALA A 399 3.20 -17.74 -5.62
C ALA A 399 1.71 -17.92 -5.29
N ARG A 400 1.42 -18.71 -4.25
CA ARG A 400 0.07 -18.89 -3.68
C ARG A 400 0.16 -18.79 -2.17
N SER A 401 -0.60 -17.90 -1.55
CA SER A 401 -0.57 -17.72 -0.10
C SER A 401 -1.84 -18.25 0.57
N LEU A 402 -1.65 -18.72 1.79
CA LEU A 402 -2.73 -19.17 2.66
C LEU A 402 -2.87 -18.19 3.82
N SER A 403 -4.10 -17.76 4.09
CA SER A 403 -4.44 -16.90 5.22
C SER A 403 -4.16 -17.59 6.57
N GLU A 404 -4.27 -16.83 7.66
CA GLU A 404 -4.20 -17.39 9.01
C GLU A 404 -5.31 -18.41 9.27
N SER A 405 -6.52 -18.18 8.72
CA SER A 405 -7.69 -19.06 8.84
C SER A 405 -7.63 -20.30 7.94
N GLY A 406 -6.62 -20.42 7.07
CA GLY A 406 -6.48 -21.56 6.16
C GLY A 406 -7.23 -21.40 4.84
N GLN A 407 -7.59 -20.18 4.45
CA GLN A 407 -8.22 -19.87 3.17
C GLN A 407 -7.16 -19.44 2.16
N TRP A 408 -7.36 -19.79 0.88
CA TRP A 408 -6.49 -19.33 -0.19
C TRP A 408 -6.73 -17.86 -0.48
N GLU A 409 -5.64 -17.10 -0.56
CA GLU A 409 -5.71 -15.68 -0.88
C GLU A 409 -5.70 -15.50 -2.41
N GLU A 410 -6.55 -14.62 -2.92
CA GLU A 410 -6.59 -14.25 -4.35
C GLU A 410 -5.38 -13.37 -4.74
N THR A 411 -4.79 -12.68 -3.75
CA THR A 411 -3.62 -11.80 -3.92
C THR A 411 -2.56 -12.07 -2.85
N LEU A 412 -1.35 -11.54 -3.06
CA LEU A 412 -0.27 -11.66 -2.07
C LEU A 412 -0.29 -10.48 -1.10
N ALA A 413 -0.25 -10.78 0.19
CA ALA A 413 -0.03 -9.76 1.20
C ALA A 413 1.37 -9.12 1.03
N ASN A 414 1.48 -7.82 1.27
CA ASN A 414 2.75 -7.08 1.17
C ASN A 414 3.92 -7.75 1.92
N PRO A 415 3.76 -8.26 3.16
CA PRO A 415 4.85 -8.95 3.84
C PRO A 415 5.35 -10.20 3.11
N ILE A 416 4.47 -10.96 2.45
CA ILE A 416 4.86 -12.12 1.63
C ILE A 416 5.64 -11.64 0.40
N LEU A 417 5.17 -10.59 -0.28
CA LEU A 417 5.87 -10.02 -1.43
C LEU A 417 7.28 -9.52 -1.06
N LEU A 418 7.43 -8.87 0.10
CA LEU A 418 8.73 -8.48 0.63
C LEU A 418 9.62 -9.68 0.91
N ALA A 419 9.08 -10.72 1.55
CA ALA A 419 9.82 -11.95 1.84
C ALA A 419 10.29 -12.66 0.56
N LEU A 420 9.43 -12.75 -0.45
CA LEU A 420 9.77 -13.31 -1.76
C LEU A 420 10.91 -12.51 -2.41
N ALA A 421 10.84 -11.17 -2.37
CA ALA A 421 11.84 -10.29 -2.98
C ALA A 421 13.21 -10.43 -2.30
N VAL A 422 13.22 -10.53 -0.96
CA VAL A 422 14.45 -10.79 -0.19
C VAL A 422 14.97 -12.20 -0.50
N ALA A 423 14.13 -13.23 -0.40
CA ALA A 423 14.53 -14.61 -0.61
C ALA A 423 15.13 -14.84 -2.00
N GLN A 424 14.53 -14.25 -3.04
CA GLN A 424 14.97 -14.40 -4.42
C GLN A 424 16.40 -13.87 -4.68
N GLY A 425 16.95 -13.04 -3.80
CA GLY A 425 18.35 -12.61 -3.85
C GLY A 425 19.29 -13.38 -2.92
N LEU A 426 18.77 -14.30 -2.09
CA LEU A 426 19.56 -15.14 -1.19
C LEU A 426 19.81 -16.51 -1.83
N LYS A 427 21.06 -16.76 -2.24
CA LYS A 427 21.46 -18.01 -2.90
C LYS A 427 21.13 -19.24 -2.04
N GLY A 428 20.48 -20.23 -2.65
CA GLY A 428 20.04 -21.46 -2.00
C GLY A 428 18.66 -21.38 -1.33
N SER A 429 17.97 -20.23 -1.40
CA SER A 429 16.57 -20.14 -0.92
C SER A 429 15.62 -20.80 -1.91
N VAL A 430 14.43 -21.21 -1.44
CA VAL A 430 13.40 -21.77 -2.32
C VAL A 430 13.07 -20.83 -3.51
N PRO A 431 12.74 -19.53 -3.30
CA PRO A 431 12.49 -18.62 -4.42
C PRO A 431 13.69 -18.38 -5.35
N TYR A 432 14.92 -18.41 -4.81
CA TYR A 432 16.13 -18.26 -5.62
C TYR A 432 16.27 -19.42 -6.61
N GLU A 433 16.14 -20.66 -6.13
CA GLU A 433 16.25 -21.86 -6.97
C GLU A 433 15.15 -21.91 -8.04
N LYS A 434 13.90 -21.54 -7.68
CA LYS A 434 12.79 -21.49 -8.65
C LYS A 434 12.98 -20.43 -9.73
N ARG A 435 13.49 -19.26 -9.37
CA ARG A 435 13.81 -18.21 -10.36
C ARG A 435 14.85 -18.70 -11.36
N ILE A 436 15.92 -19.35 -10.89
CA ILE A 436 16.96 -19.89 -11.78
C ILE A 436 16.35 -20.91 -12.73
N GLN A 437 15.54 -21.84 -12.23
CA GLN A 437 14.84 -22.82 -13.05
C GLN A 437 13.96 -22.15 -14.12
N THR A 438 13.17 -21.14 -13.76
CA THR A 438 12.37 -20.36 -14.71
C THR A 438 13.26 -19.70 -15.78
N GLN A 439 14.35 -19.03 -15.40
CA GLN A 439 15.22 -18.35 -16.38
C GLN A 439 15.95 -19.32 -17.33
N VAL A 440 16.39 -20.48 -16.83
CA VAL A 440 16.98 -21.53 -17.66
C VAL A 440 15.95 -22.03 -18.69
N ASN A 441 14.70 -22.26 -18.26
CA ASN A 441 13.62 -22.77 -19.10
C ASN A 441 13.13 -21.74 -20.14
N SER A 442 13.00 -20.47 -19.75
CA SER A 442 12.44 -19.41 -20.61
C SER A 442 13.45 -18.75 -21.55
N CYS A 443 14.73 -18.65 -21.14
CA CYS A 443 15.75 -17.93 -21.90
C CYS A 443 16.82 -18.82 -22.54
N GLY A 444 16.76 -20.14 -22.35
CA GLY A 444 17.70 -21.10 -22.98
C GLY A 444 19.16 -20.91 -22.56
N VAL A 445 19.41 -20.24 -21.44
CA VAL A 445 20.77 -20.01 -20.91
C VAL A 445 21.32 -21.34 -20.41
N ARG A 446 22.39 -21.84 -21.04
CA ARG A 446 23.06 -23.08 -20.62
C ARG A 446 23.97 -22.81 -19.43
N GLY A 447 23.56 -23.30 -18.26
CA GLY A 447 24.36 -23.36 -17.03
C GLY A 447 23.89 -22.38 -15.95
N ALA A 448 23.60 -22.91 -14.76
CA ALA A 448 23.18 -22.13 -13.59
C ALA A 448 24.22 -21.07 -13.17
N ASP A 449 25.51 -21.37 -13.33
CA ASP A 449 26.61 -20.46 -12.96
C ASP A 449 26.60 -19.15 -13.79
N ARG A 450 26.16 -19.20 -15.05
CA ARG A 450 26.01 -18.00 -15.90
C ARG A 450 24.79 -17.16 -15.54
N VAL A 451 23.75 -17.81 -15.03
CA VAL A 451 22.54 -17.14 -14.54
C VAL A 451 22.86 -16.43 -13.22
N ASP A 452 23.61 -17.08 -12.32
CA ASP A 452 24.11 -16.45 -11.09
C ASP A 452 24.95 -15.19 -11.35
N GLU A 453 25.83 -15.19 -12.36
CA GLU A 453 26.60 -14.00 -12.76
C GLU A 453 25.72 -12.87 -13.33
N LEU A 454 24.63 -13.20 -14.04
CA LEU A 454 23.66 -12.25 -14.57
C LEU A 454 22.70 -11.72 -13.49
N LEU A 455 22.44 -12.50 -12.45
CA LEU A 455 21.54 -12.19 -11.34
C LEU A 455 22.26 -11.63 -10.10
N GLY A 456 23.60 -11.69 -10.08
CA GLY A 456 24.48 -11.23 -8.99
C GLY A 456 24.55 -9.71 -8.82
N GLY A 457 23.77 -8.93 -9.56
CA GLY A 457 23.70 -7.49 -9.41
C GLY A 457 23.24 -7.07 -8.01
N GLU A 458 23.66 -5.90 -7.55
CA GLU A 458 23.23 -5.33 -6.25
C GLU A 458 21.71 -5.21 -6.12
N VAL A 459 20.98 -5.25 -7.24
CA VAL A 459 19.52 -5.09 -7.29
C VAL A 459 18.88 -6.32 -7.93
N VAL A 460 17.89 -6.90 -7.25
CA VAL A 460 17.10 -8.05 -7.70
C VAL A 460 15.67 -7.60 -7.93
N VAL A 461 15.13 -7.92 -9.11
CA VAL A 461 13.74 -7.64 -9.47
C VAL A 461 12.91 -8.93 -9.36
N LEU A 462 11.85 -8.87 -8.56
CA LEU A 462 10.81 -9.87 -8.42
C LEU A 462 9.60 -9.46 -9.25
N ASP A 463 9.10 -10.40 -10.04
CA ASP A 463 7.78 -10.34 -10.67
C ASP A 463 7.05 -11.62 -10.28
N ALA A 464 6.25 -11.55 -9.21
CA ALA A 464 5.56 -12.68 -8.60
C ALA A 464 4.14 -12.83 -9.16
N ALA A 465 3.88 -13.93 -9.86
CA ALA A 465 2.57 -14.30 -10.36
C ALA A 465 1.69 -14.89 -9.24
N HIS A 466 0.50 -14.35 -9.07
CA HIS A 466 -0.51 -14.74 -8.08
C HIS A 466 -1.90 -14.88 -8.76
N PRO A 467 -2.94 -15.42 -8.10
CA PRO A 467 -4.21 -15.70 -8.76
C PRO A 467 -4.83 -14.52 -9.52
N SER A 468 -4.75 -13.31 -8.96
CA SER A 468 -5.20 -12.07 -9.61
C SER A 468 -4.10 -11.31 -10.37
N GLY A 469 -3.06 -11.94 -10.92
CA GLY A 469 -2.08 -11.26 -11.79
C GLY A 469 -0.63 -11.31 -11.32
N VAL A 470 0.12 -10.21 -11.46
CA VAL A 470 1.55 -10.13 -11.11
C VAL A 470 1.81 -8.96 -10.19
N LEU A 471 2.54 -9.19 -9.10
CA LEU A 471 3.06 -8.13 -8.24
C LEU A 471 4.57 -8.02 -8.37
N ALA A 472 5.07 -6.78 -8.43
CA ALA A 472 6.48 -6.50 -8.61
C ALA A 472 7.12 -5.88 -7.37
N ALA A 473 8.37 -6.26 -7.11
CA ALA A 473 9.19 -5.70 -6.05
C ALA A 473 10.67 -5.70 -6.46
N THR A 474 11.43 -4.75 -5.95
CA THR A 474 12.86 -4.64 -6.25
C THR A 474 13.65 -4.62 -4.94
N ALA A 475 14.47 -5.63 -4.70
CA ALA A 475 15.30 -5.75 -3.52
C ALA A 475 16.74 -5.32 -3.81
N LYS A 476 17.25 -4.35 -3.06
CA LYS A 476 18.67 -3.96 -3.08
C LYS A 476 19.42 -4.76 -2.02
N PHE A 477 20.62 -5.22 -2.37
CA PHE A 477 21.49 -6.02 -1.53
C PHE A 477 22.87 -5.40 -1.41
N TYR A 478 23.54 -5.78 -0.33
CA TYR A 478 24.95 -5.52 -0.11
C TYR A 478 25.62 -6.79 0.39
N GLU A 479 26.91 -6.93 0.11
CA GLU A 479 27.71 -8.05 0.60
C GLU A 479 28.22 -7.78 2.02
N THR A 480 28.23 -8.82 2.84
CA THR A 480 28.82 -8.78 4.19
C THR A 480 29.71 -9.99 4.40
N ASN A 481 30.56 -9.95 5.44
CA ASN A 481 31.36 -11.11 5.85
C ASN A 481 30.53 -12.35 6.22
N LYS A 482 29.21 -12.19 6.42
CA LYS A 482 28.26 -13.27 6.73
C LYS A 482 27.37 -13.62 5.52
N GLY A 483 27.75 -13.18 4.33
CA GLY A 483 27.01 -13.34 3.08
C GLY A 483 26.15 -12.13 2.72
N ARG A 484 25.39 -12.30 1.64
CA ARG A 484 24.54 -11.27 1.04
C ARG A 484 23.33 -10.95 1.92
N ARG A 485 23.02 -9.65 2.09
CA ARG A 485 21.86 -9.17 2.86
C ARG A 485 21.12 -8.09 2.09
N ALA A 486 19.79 -8.05 2.21
CA ALA A 486 19.01 -6.98 1.59
C ALA A 486 19.17 -5.69 2.41
N SER A 487 19.50 -4.57 1.77
CA SER A 487 19.50 -3.24 2.39
C SER A 487 18.10 -2.63 2.40
N SER A 488 17.35 -2.83 1.32
CA SER A 488 15.99 -2.30 1.18
C SER A 488 15.20 -3.08 0.13
N VAL A 489 13.88 -3.03 0.23
CA VAL A 489 12.97 -3.45 -0.86
C VAL A 489 12.10 -2.28 -1.27
N ARG A 490 11.96 -2.11 -2.58
CA ARG A 490 11.04 -1.19 -3.21
C ARG A 490 9.80 -1.94 -3.67
N LEU A 491 8.64 -1.52 -3.17
CA LEU A 491 7.35 -2.00 -3.64
C LEU A 491 6.73 -0.94 -4.54
N GLN A 492 6.32 -1.33 -5.73
CA GLN A 492 5.53 -0.44 -6.57
C GLN A 492 4.10 -0.39 -6.03
N LYS A 493 3.55 0.82 -5.90
CA LYS A 493 2.18 1.11 -5.47
C LYS A 493 1.57 2.13 -6.43
N THR A 494 0.27 2.33 -6.32
CA THR A 494 -0.44 3.29 -7.17
C THR A 494 -1.22 4.31 -6.35
N ALA A 495 -1.27 5.53 -6.88
CA ALA A 495 -2.14 6.58 -6.39
C ALA A 495 -2.66 7.42 -7.57
N PHE A 496 -3.88 7.93 -7.44
CA PHE A 496 -4.41 8.95 -8.34
C PHE A 496 -5.28 9.93 -7.58
N GLU A 497 -5.26 11.19 -8.02
CA GLU A 497 -6.08 12.25 -7.47
C GLU A 497 -7.47 12.18 -8.10
N ILE A 498 -8.50 12.00 -7.27
CA ILE A 498 -9.90 12.05 -7.69
C ILE A 498 -10.35 13.50 -7.81
N MET A 499 -10.01 14.31 -6.80
CA MET A 499 -10.47 15.69 -6.70
C MET A 499 -9.46 16.54 -5.93
N ARG A 500 -9.31 17.80 -6.35
CA ARG A 500 -8.65 18.86 -5.58
C ARG A 500 -9.59 20.05 -5.49
N GLY A 501 -9.70 20.65 -4.30
CA GLY A 501 -10.56 21.80 -4.10
C GLY A 501 -10.79 22.11 -2.63
N GLU A 502 -11.97 22.65 -2.33
CA GLU A 502 -12.40 23.00 -0.99
C GLU A 502 -13.42 21.98 -0.47
N PHE A 503 -13.20 21.49 0.74
CA PHE A 503 -14.19 20.77 1.52
C PHE A 503 -15.00 21.76 2.35
N PHE A 504 -16.33 21.65 2.30
CA PHE A 504 -17.24 22.52 3.02
C PHE A 504 -17.83 21.82 4.24
N PHE A 505 -17.75 22.49 5.38
CA PHE A 505 -18.22 22.00 6.67
C PHE A 505 -19.23 23.00 7.25
N PRO A 506 -20.30 22.55 7.93
CA PRO A 506 -21.12 23.45 8.72
C PRO A 506 -20.29 24.05 9.87
N ARG A 507 -20.46 25.34 10.18
CA ARG A 507 -19.74 25.99 11.31
C ARG A 507 -19.97 25.31 12.65
N THR A 508 -21.09 24.63 12.85
CA THR A 508 -21.38 23.86 14.07
C THR A 508 -20.33 22.80 14.39
N ILE A 509 -19.52 22.37 13.40
CA ILE A 509 -18.40 21.44 13.63
C ILE A 509 -17.29 22.06 14.50
N ILE A 510 -17.07 23.36 14.39
CA ILE A 510 -16.03 24.09 15.14
C ILE A 510 -16.56 24.80 16.40
N GLU A 511 -17.88 24.85 16.58
CA GLU A 511 -18.53 25.33 17.80
C GLU A 511 -18.36 24.25 18.89
N VAL A 512 -17.40 24.48 19.79
CA VAL A 512 -17.12 23.61 20.93
C VAL A 512 -17.74 24.23 22.17
N ASP A 513 -18.66 23.50 22.81
CA ASP A 513 -19.16 23.83 24.14
C ASP A 513 -18.04 23.48 25.15
N GLU A 514 -17.54 24.47 25.90
CA GLU A 514 -16.36 24.33 26.78
C GLU A 514 -16.50 23.22 27.83
N GLN A 515 -17.74 22.81 28.16
CA GLN A 515 -18.00 21.72 29.10
C GLN A 515 -17.61 20.32 28.59
N TYR A 516 -17.69 20.06 27.28
CA TYR A 516 -17.37 18.75 26.69
C TYR A 516 -15.87 18.47 26.54
N GLU A 517 -15.04 19.51 26.55
CA GLU A 517 -13.60 19.39 26.31
C GLU A 517 -12.87 18.73 27.51
N THR A 518 -13.41 18.88 28.73
CA THR A 518 -12.84 18.31 29.95
C THR A 518 -13.07 16.79 30.10
N GLU A 519 -14.18 16.27 29.58
CA GLU A 519 -14.54 14.84 29.65
C GLU A 519 -13.86 14.00 28.56
N TYR A 520 -13.57 14.58 27.39
CA TYR A 520 -13.00 13.83 26.25
C TYR A 520 -11.51 13.48 26.46
N TYR A 521 -10.75 14.33 27.17
CA TYR A 521 -9.31 14.13 27.41
C TYR A 521 -8.96 13.53 28.78
N THR A 522 -9.92 13.35 29.69
CA THR A 522 -9.70 12.63 30.96
C THR A 522 -9.75 11.11 30.78
N LEU A 523 -10.35 10.61 29.69
CA LEU A 523 -10.41 9.18 29.36
C LEU A 523 -9.11 8.62 28.75
N ASP A 524 -8.15 9.47 28.37
CA ASP A 524 -6.99 9.09 27.53
C ASP A 524 -5.73 8.74 28.33
N SER A 525 -5.79 8.70 29.67
CA SER A 525 -4.59 8.45 30.52
C SER A 525 -4.64 7.20 31.40
N SER A 526 -5.76 6.48 31.48
CA SER A 526 -5.91 5.34 32.41
C SER A 526 -6.36 4.01 31.80
N ASP A 527 -6.87 3.96 30.56
CA ASP A 527 -7.59 2.77 30.06
C ASP A 527 -7.02 2.15 28.77
N ILE A 528 -5.76 2.42 28.43
CA ILE A 528 -5.05 1.64 27.40
C ILE A 528 -4.25 0.55 28.13
N PRO A 529 -4.58 -0.74 27.99
CA PRO A 529 -3.73 -1.81 28.52
C PRO A 529 -2.38 -1.77 27.80
N SER A 530 -1.30 -1.76 28.58
CA SER A 530 0.10 -1.78 28.14
C SER A 530 0.45 -2.93 27.21
#